data_AF-A0A8C1ABU2-F1
#
_entry.id   AF-A0A8C1ABU2-F1
#
_cell.length_a   1.000
_cell.length_b   1.000
_cell.length_c   1.000
_cell.angle_alpha   90.00
_cell.angle_beta   90.00
_cell.angle_gamma   90.00
#
_symmetry.space_group_name_H-M   'P 1'
#
loop_
_entity.id
_entity.type
_entity.pdbx_description
1 polymer ?
#
loop_
_entity_poly.entity_id
_entity_poly.type
_entity_poly.pdbx_seq_one_letter_code
_entity_poly.pdbx_strand_id
1 'polypeptide(L)'
;MAVKAQVLYDFTAEPGNNELTVKEGEILTVTNQNVGGGWVEAQNSRGTVGLVPEDYIEVKTILIISFVFDLTSLYRALDEIRKLCGIIFSSVYSFDEEWDDDSDDGKSTGGYGGSQVEEGGTMQRAGGHSTMKLSLNKFPGFSKTPNPEVYLLTKHIAKGDERLPIYTGEVGPVWLYPQTQLDCVVADPKKGSKMYGLKSYIEYQVTPNTTNRPVNHRYKHFDWLYERLVEKFACALPIPCLPDKQVTGRFEEEFIKMRMERLQGWMSRMCRHPVISNSEVFQLFLNYRDEKEWKLGKRRAEKDEIVGVKIFSNIDPELPELDPAQVEQKYEMYSQFTRSMDNSVKELLAVGHLHWKRCTGPLQKEYRQIGKAFQNLSSVFNTSAYPRESTLTEALTATGKTYEEIAEIVAEQPKKDLHFLMETNLEYKGLLGCFPDTITVHKAAIDKVKEADHLVVMNKISQQDKLIMEKNLSTMSYALQAEMNHFHSNRIYDYNRLMQFYLEEQVKFYETIAEKLKKTLGQYTTM
;
A
#
# COMPACT_ATOMS: atom_id res chain seq x y z
N MET A 1 -21.15 15.48 31.40
CA MET A 1 -22.49 16.04 31.10
C MET A 1 -23.52 15.01 31.52
N ALA A 2 -24.74 15.40 31.88
CA ALA A 2 -25.78 14.44 32.27
C ALA A 2 -26.25 13.67 31.02
N VAL A 3 -26.07 12.35 31.02
CA VAL A 3 -26.48 11.47 29.91
C VAL A 3 -27.98 11.22 30.01
N LYS A 4 -28.70 11.26 28.88
CA LYS A 4 -30.14 10.98 28.84
C LYS A 4 -30.42 9.74 28.00
N ALA A 5 -31.34 8.92 28.48
CA ALA A 5 -31.79 7.72 27.78
C ALA A 5 -33.32 7.68 27.70
N GLN A 6 -33.86 7.07 26.65
CA GLN A 6 -35.28 6.76 26.52
C GLN A 6 -35.51 5.30 26.83
N VAL A 7 -36.52 5.01 27.66
CA VAL A 7 -36.93 3.63 27.97
C VAL A 7 -37.62 3.01 26.74
N LEU A 8 -37.19 1.80 26.38
CA LEU A 8 -37.68 1.04 25.23
C LEU A 8 -38.82 0.08 25.57
N TYR A 9 -38.90 -0.39 26.83
CA TYR A 9 -39.90 -1.35 27.29
C TYR A 9 -40.31 -1.06 28.74
N ASP A 10 -41.57 -1.35 29.11
CA ASP A 10 -42.02 -1.27 30.51
C ASP A 10 -41.22 -2.23 31.41
N PHE A 11 -40.69 -1.73 32.53
CA PHE A 11 -39.96 -2.51 33.55
C PHE A 11 -40.48 -2.17 34.95
N THR A 12 -40.69 -3.19 35.79
CA THR A 12 -41.25 -3.05 37.15
C THR A 12 -40.26 -3.61 38.16
N ALA A 13 -39.85 -2.76 39.11
CA ALA A 13 -38.88 -3.07 40.15
C ALA A 13 -39.39 -4.12 41.16
N GLU A 14 -38.54 -5.07 41.51
CA GLU A 14 -38.80 -6.01 42.61
C GLU A 14 -38.60 -5.37 44.00
N PRO A 15 -39.47 -5.66 45.00
CA PRO A 15 -39.37 -5.09 46.34
C PRO A 15 -38.12 -5.53 47.12
N GLY A 16 -37.05 -4.74 47.03
CA GLY A 16 -35.84 -4.88 47.85
C GLY A 16 -34.52 -4.68 47.09
N ASN A 17 -34.53 -4.76 45.77
CA ASN A 17 -33.32 -4.86 44.94
C ASN A 17 -32.73 -3.50 44.48
N ASN A 18 -33.26 -2.36 44.97
CA ASN A 18 -32.89 -1.01 44.53
C ASN A 18 -33.12 -0.72 43.03
N GLU A 19 -34.05 -1.46 42.43
CA GLU A 19 -34.52 -1.31 41.04
C GLU A 19 -35.49 -0.13 40.87
N LEU A 20 -35.66 0.35 39.64
CA LEU A 20 -36.49 1.51 39.30
C LEU A 20 -37.62 1.16 38.31
N THR A 21 -38.88 1.23 38.75
CA THR A 21 -40.04 1.07 37.85
C THR A 21 -40.12 2.20 36.84
N VAL A 22 -40.11 1.85 35.56
CA VAL A 22 -40.09 2.75 34.39
C VAL A 22 -41.01 2.26 33.29
N LYS A 23 -41.39 3.15 32.37
CA LYS A 23 -42.32 2.85 31.27
C LYS A 23 -41.74 3.20 29.91
N GLU A 24 -42.14 2.46 28.88
CA GLU A 24 -41.81 2.74 27.47
C GLU A 24 -42.07 4.23 27.15
N GLY A 25 -41.06 4.89 26.58
CA GLY A 25 -41.09 6.32 26.27
C GLY A 25 -40.71 7.27 27.42
N GLU A 26 -40.56 6.82 28.68
CA GLU A 26 -40.03 7.70 29.75
C GLU A 26 -38.56 8.08 29.46
N ILE A 27 -38.21 9.35 29.68
CA ILE A 27 -36.83 9.85 29.54
C ILE A 27 -36.16 9.88 30.91
N LEU A 28 -35.10 9.08 31.06
CA LEU A 28 -34.28 9.01 32.26
C LEU A 28 -33.00 9.84 32.11
N THR A 29 -32.44 10.26 33.24
CA THR A 29 -31.08 10.81 33.32
C THR A 29 -30.18 9.75 33.93
N VAL A 30 -29.25 9.20 33.14
CA VAL A 30 -28.34 8.14 33.58
C VAL A 30 -27.28 8.73 34.53
N THR A 31 -27.16 8.14 35.72
CA THR A 31 -26.25 8.58 36.78
C THR A 31 -24.98 7.74 36.83
N ASN A 32 -25.07 6.42 36.59
CA ASN A 32 -23.91 5.54 36.51
C ASN A 32 -24.14 4.37 35.52
N GLN A 33 -23.28 4.22 34.51
CA GLN A 33 -23.31 3.10 33.56
C GLN A 33 -22.41 1.92 33.99
N ASN A 34 -21.49 2.13 34.93
CA ASN A 34 -20.49 1.14 35.33
C ASN A 34 -20.93 0.35 36.58
N VAL A 35 -22.21 -0.02 36.66
CA VAL A 35 -22.74 -0.88 37.74
C VAL A 35 -22.37 -2.35 37.48
N GLY A 36 -22.37 -2.75 36.20
CA GLY A 36 -22.02 -4.10 35.75
C GLY A 36 -23.21 -5.06 35.70
N GLY A 37 -23.01 -6.23 35.09
CA GLY A 37 -24.02 -7.28 35.00
C GLY A 37 -25.25 -6.96 34.14
N GLY A 38 -25.17 -5.98 33.22
CA GLY A 38 -26.27 -5.57 32.35
C GLY A 38 -27.26 -4.57 32.99
N TRP A 39 -26.84 -3.85 34.04
CA TRP A 39 -27.66 -2.86 34.75
C TRP A 39 -27.02 -1.46 34.70
N VAL A 40 -27.89 -0.46 34.59
CA VAL A 40 -27.54 0.97 34.60
C VAL A 40 -28.30 1.67 35.73
N GLU A 41 -27.62 2.52 36.49
CA GLU A 41 -28.28 3.41 37.45
C GLU A 41 -28.77 4.66 36.74
N ALA A 42 -30.06 4.99 36.92
CA ALA A 42 -30.66 6.16 36.32
C ALA A 42 -31.67 6.83 37.25
N GLN A 43 -31.93 8.11 36.99
CA GLN A 43 -32.92 8.94 37.67
C GLN A 43 -34.11 9.22 36.75
N ASN A 44 -35.33 8.97 37.25
CA ASN A 44 -36.56 9.26 36.50
C ASN A 44 -37.02 10.72 36.63
N SER A 45 -38.08 11.06 35.90
CA SER A 45 -38.73 12.39 35.93
C SER A 45 -39.22 12.84 37.31
N ARG A 46 -39.40 11.90 38.25
CA ARG A 46 -39.90 12.09 39.62
C ARG A 46 -38.75 12.27 40.63
N GLY A 47 -37.50 12.26 40.17
CA GLY A 47 -36.30 12.38 41.00
C GLY A 47 -35.87 11.09 41.69
N THR A 48 -36.60 9.98 41.51
CA THR A 48 -36.23 8.67 42.06
C THR A 48 -35.06 8.08 41.26
N VAL A 49 -34.03 7.60 41.97
CA VAL A 49 -32.87 6.90 41.40
C VAL A 49 -33.03 5.40 41.67
N GLY A 50 -32.58 4.57 40.74
CA GLY A 50 -32.46 3.11 40.93
C GLY A 50 -31.93 2.42 39.67
N LEU A 51 -31.85 1.09 39.73
CA LEU A 51 -31.33 0.26 38.65
C LEU A 51 -32.40 -0.06 37.59
N VAL A 52 -32.00 0.01 36.31
CA VAL A 52 -32.80 -0.39 35.14
C VAL A 52 -31.90 -1.28 34.25
N PRO A 53 -32.43 -2.32 33.58
CA PRO A 53 -31.64 -3.12 32.65
C PRO A 53 -31.10 -2.27 31.49
N GLU A 54 -29.86 -2.52 31.06
CA GLU A 54 -29.20 -1.74 30.01
C GLU A 54 -29.92 -1.89 28.65
N ASP A 55 -30.33 -3.12 28.29
CA ASP A 55 -31.08 -3.42 27.08
C ASP A 55 -32.48 -2.77 27.02
N TYR A 56 -32.97 -2.20 28.13
CA TYR A 56 -34.28 -1.56 28.22
C TYR A 56 -34.20 -0.04 27.99
N ILE A 57 -33.02 0.53 27.73
CA ILE A 57 -32.83 1.99 27.56
C ILE A 57 -31.92 2.36 26.36
N GLU A 58 -32.38 3.28 25.51
CA GLU A 58 -31.60 3.86 24.40
C GLU A 58 -31.00 5.21 24.80
N VAL A 59 -29.67 5.33 24.85
CA VAL A 59 -28.96 6.60 25.15
C VAL A 59 -29.05 7.58 23.97
N LYS A 60 -29.72 8.73 24.17
CA LYS A 60 -29.95 9.73 23.12
C LYS A 60 -28.94 10.87 23.15
N THR A 61 -27.87 10.72 22.37
CA THR A 61 -26.89 11.79 22.11
C THR A 61 -27.47 12.85 21.16
N ILE A 62 -28.04 13.92 21.72
CA ILE A 62 -28.59 15.04 20.94
C ILE A 62 -27.44 15.92 20.40
N LEU A 63 -27.06 15.71 19.15
CA LEU A 63 -26.12 16.57 18.42
C LEU A 63 -26.84 17.82 17.87
N ILE A 64 -26.77 18.93 18.62
CA ILE A 64 -27.21 20.25 18.12
C ILE A 64 -26.10 20.82 17.22
N ILE A 65 -26.19 20.58 15.92
CA ILE A 65 -25.26 21.14 14.93
C ILE A 65 -25.64 22.61 14.68
N SER A 66 -24.76 23.52 15.08
CA SER A 66 -24.77 24.93 14.63
C SER A 66 -23.37 25.32 14.15
N PHE A 67 -23.30 26.04 13.01
CA PHE A 67 -22.06 26.25 12.26
C PHE A 67 -21.15 27.30 12.91
N VAL A 68 -20.03 26.88 13.51
CA VAL A 68 -18.78 27.66 13.61
C VAL A 68 -17.59 26.70 13.50
N PHE A 69 -16.51 27.10 12.84
CA PHE A 69 -15.28 26.30 12.71
C PHE A 69 -14.44 26.33 13.99
N ASP A 70 -14.01 25.17 14.48
CA ASP A 70 -12.83 24.98 15.33
C ASP A 70 -12.04 23.74 14.90
N LEU A 71 -10.82 23.95 14.42
CA LEU A 71 -9.89 22.88 14.00
C LEU A 71 -9.35 22.07 15.18
N THR A 72 -9.37 22.61 16.40
CA THR A 72 -8.86 21.95 17.61
C THR A 72 -9.69 20.73 17.99
N SER A 73 -11.00 20.78 17.73
CA SER A 73 -11.93 19.68 18.02
C SER A 73 -11.85 18.54 16.99
N LEU A 74 -11.51 18.84 15.72
CA LEU A 74 -11.31 17.82 14.67
C LEU A 74 -10.17 16.86 15.02
N TYR A 75 -9.08 17.38 15.59
CA TYR A 75 -7.94 16.57 16.04
C TYR A 75 -8.28 15.56 17.15
N ARG A 76 -9.27 15.88 18.01
CA ARG A 76 -9.75 14.94 19.05
C ARG A 76 -10.72 13.90 18.49
N ALA A 77 -11.56 14.27 17.53
CA ALA A 77 -12.42 13.32 16.83
C ALA A 77 -11.62 12.25 16.09
N LEU A 78 -10.49 12.63 15.47
CA LEU A 78 -9.57 11.68 14.83
C LEU A 78 -8.91 10.70 15.82
N ASP A 79 -8.62 11.13 17.05
CA ASP A 79 -8.05 10.26 18.09
C ASP A 79 -9.06 9.24 18.63
N GLU A 80 -10.34 9.61 18.73
CA GLU A 80 -11.43 8.66 19.06
C GLU A 80 -11.72 7.68 17.91
N ILE A 81 -11.72 8.15 16.65
CA ILE A 81 -11.83 7.28 15.47
C ILE A 81 -10.68 6.27 15.44
N ARG A 82 -9.46 6.69 15.80
CA ARG A 82 -8.29 5.80 15.90
C ARG A 82 -8.46 4.69 16.94
N LYS A 83 -9.12 4.96 18.07
CA LYS A 83 -9.46 3.95 19.10
C LYS A 83 -10.52 2.96 18.60
N LEU A 84 -11.58 3.47 17.97
CA LEU A 84 -12.63 2.66 17.34
C LEU A 84 -12.08 1.74 16.23
N CYS A 85 -11.20 2.25 15.37
CA CYS A 85 -10.53 1.43 14.35
C CYS A 85 -9.63 0.34 14.97
N GLY A 86 -8.97 0.60 16.10
CA GLY A 86 -8.21 -0.41 16.84
C GLY A 86 -9.07 -1.57 17.37
N ILE A 87 -10.27 -1.27 17.87
CA ILE A 87 -11.25 -2.28 18.34
C ILE A 87 -11.75 -3.13 17.16
N ILE A 88 -12.09 -2.49 16.03
CA ILE A 88 -12.50 -3.20 14.80
C ILE A 88 -11.38 -4.11 14.28
N PHE A 89 -10.12 -3.70 14.38
CA PHE A 89 -8.97 -4.52 13.97
C PHE A 89 -8.88 -5.83 14.77
N SER A 90 -9.16 -5.79 16.08
CA SER A 90 -9.20 -6.99 16.92
C SER A 90 -10.32 -7.97 16.50
N SER A 91 -11.50 -7.43 16.12
CA SER A 91 -12.67 -8.25 15.77
C SER A 91 -12.56 -8.98 14.42
N VAL A 92 -11.59 -8.63 13.56
CA VAL A 92 -11.45 -9.20 12.19
C VAL A 92 -10.36 -10.28 12.13
N TYR A 93 -9.53 -10.43 13.18
CA TYR A 93 -8.51 -11.48 13.30
C TYR A 93 -8.96 -12.71 14.12
N SER A 94 -10.25 -12.81 14.44
CA SER A 94 -10.85 -14.01 15.04
C SER A 94 -11.71 -14.74 14.01
N PHE A 95 -11.13 -15.73 13.33
CA PHE A 95 -11.68 -17.06 13.04
C PHE A 95 -10.65 -17.91 12.26
N ASP A 96 -10.65 -19.23 12.49
CA ASP A 96 -9.96 -20.29 11.71
C ASP A 96 -8.40 -20.36 11.70
N GLU A 97 -7.78 -20.37 12.89
CA GLU A 97 -6.55 -21.16 13.13
C GLU A 97 -6.68 -21.95 14.46
N GLU A 98 -7.33 -23.11 14.44
CA GLU A 98 -7.26 -24.09 15.56
C GLU A 98 -7.60 -25.52 15.08
N TRP A 99 -6.59 -26.38 14.96
CA TRP A 99 -6.68 -27.87 14.84
C TRP A 99 -5.36 -28.48 15.34
N ASP A 100 -5.06 -28.26 16.62
CA ASP A 100 -4.03 -28.98 17.40
C ASP A 100 -4.61 -29.21 18.80
N ASP A 101 -4.76 -30.47 19.22
CA ASP A 101 -4.03 -31.05 20.37
C ASP A 101 -4.33 -32.58 20.42
N ASP A 102 -3.32 -33.37 20.78
CA ASP A 102 -3.45 -34.52 21.69
C ASP A 102 -2.03 -35.00 22.10
N SER A 103 -1.33 -34.08 22.75
CA SER A 103 -0.48 -34.24 23.95
C SER A 103 0.25 -35.58 24.23
N ASP A 104 1.58 -35.45 24.28
CA ASP A 104 2.53 -35.98 25.29
C ASP A 104 2.67 -37.51 25.57
N ASP A 105 3.92 -38.00 25.59
CA ASP A 105 4.65 -38.48 26.80
C ASP A 105 5.94 -39.27 26.40
N GLY A 106 6.83 -39.58 27.36
CA GLY A 106 7.37 -40.94 27.42
C GLY A 106 8.75 -41.28 26.85
N LYS A 107 9.79 -40.52 27.22
CA LYS A 107 11.18 -40.98 27.55
C LYS A 107 11.70 -42.39 27.10
N SER A 108 12.98 -42.39 26.66
CA SER A 108 14.09 -43.31 27.04
C SER A 108 14.57 -44.49 26.15
N THR A 109 15.86 -44.38 25.79
CA THR A 109 16.94 -45.42 25.83
C THR A 109 16.95 -46.67 24.94
N GLY A 110 18.09 -46.86 24.24
CA GLY A 110 18.59 -48.15 23.73
C GLY A 110 18.21 -48.49 22.29
N GLY A 111 19.01 -49.22 21.50
CA GLY A 111 20.39 -49.68 21.73
C GLY A 111 20.69 -50.98 20.98
N TYR A 112 21.73 -51.00 20.13
CA TYR A 112 22.09 -52.08 19.17
C TYR A 112 21.02 -52.32 18.06
N GLY A 113 21.33 -52.88 16.88
CA GLY A 113 22.65 -53.21 16.30
C GLY A 113 22.60 -54.51 15.47
N GLY A 114 23.03 -54.46 14.19
CA GLY A 114 23.10 -55.64 13.31
C GLY A 114 23.17 -55.27 11.83
N SER A 115 24.07 -55.91 11.06
CA SER A 115 24.33 -55.61 9.63
C SER A 115 24.24 -56.86 8.75
N GLN A 116 23.74 -56.73 7.52
CA GLN A 116 24.08 -57.52 6.30
C GLN A 116 23.32 -56.91 5.08
N VAL A 117 23.78 -56.69 3.84
CA VAL A 117 24.71 -57.33 2.84
C VAL A 117 24.36 -58.78 2.48
N GLU A 118 24.28 -59.26 1.22
CA GLU A 118 24.59 -58.77 -0.16
C GLU A 118 23.42 -59.18 -1.13
N GLU A 119 23.30 -58.90 -2.44
CA GLU A 119 24.05 -58.11 -3.46
C GLU A 119 23.00 -57.25 -4.26
N GLY A 120 22.79 -57.18 -5.60
CA GLY A 120 23.54 -57.58 -6.80
C GLY A 120 22.81 -57.49 -8.16
N GLY A 121 23.35 -56.71 -9.12
CA GLY A 121 22.99 -56.66 -10.57
C GLY A 121 21.54 -56.27 -11.00
N THR A 122 21.22 -55.73 -12.19
CA THR A 122 22.01 -55.14 -13.30
C THR A 122 21.17 -54.10 -14.12
N MET A 123 21.84 -53.09 -14.70
CA MET A 123 21.55 -52.34 -15.94
C MET A 123 20.17 -51.68 -16.28
N GLN A 124 20.23 -50.33 -16.37
CA GLN A 124 19.68 -49.43 -17.42
C GLN A 124 18.26 -48.79 -17.39
N ARG A 125 18.29 -47.46 -17.66
CA ARG A 125 17.30 -46.56 -18.31
C ARG A 125 16.04 -46.04 -17.57
N ALA A 126 16.20 -44.81 -17.06
CA ALA A 126 15.42 -43.60 -17.41
C ALA A 126 13.91 -43.45 -17.04
N GLY A 127 13.64 -42.51 -16.11
CA GLY A 127 13.10 -41.20 -16.52
C GLY A 127 11.67 -40.79 -16.11
N GLY A 128 11.55 -40.06 -14.98
CA GLY A 128 10.39 -39.22 -14.65
C GLY A 128 9.12 -39.97 -14.18
N HIS A 129 8.16 -39.37 -13.49
CA HIS A 129 8.05 -38.02 -12.91
C HIS A 129 7.25 -38.13 -11.59
N SER A 130 7.49 -37.25 -10.61
CA SER A 130 6.54 -37.02 -9.51
C SER A 130 6.35 -35.52 -9.30
N THR A 131 5.09 -35.10 -9.14
CA THR A 131 4.68 -33.69 -9.15
C THR A 131 4.55 -33.13 -7.74
N MET A 132 5.55 -32.38 -7.28
CA MET A 132 5.41 -31.61 -6.04
C MET A 132 4.71 -30.27 -6.29
N LYS A 133 3.70 -29.97 -5.46
CA LYS A 133 3.00 -28.67 -5.46
C LYS A 133 3.94 -27.60 -4.91
N LEU A 134 4.08 -26.48 -5.62
CA LEU A 134 4.86 -25.33 -5.15
C LEU A 134 4.01 -24.47 -4.20
N SER A 135 4.43 -24.37 -2.94
CA SER A 135 3.92 -23.35 -2.03
C SER A 135 4.50 -21.98 -2.40
N LEU A 136 3.62 -20.99 -2.55
CA LEU A 136 3.97 -19.61 -2.89
C LEU A 136 3.89 -18.75 -1.63
N ASN A 137 5.03 -18.53 -0.96
CA ASN A 137 5.30 -17.36 -0.12
C ASN A 137 6.78 -17.32 0.35
N LYS A 138 7.71 -17.16 -0.59
CA LYS A 138 9.09 -16.75 -0.31
C LYS A 138 9.67 -15.94 -1.47
N PHE A 139 10.27 -14.80 -1.16
CA PHE A 139 10.85 -13.88 -2.14
C PHE A 139 12.07 -14.52 -2.85
N PRO A 140 12.22 -14.36 -4.18
CA PRO A 140 13.41 -14.81 -4.88
C PRO A 140 14.54 -13.77 -4.76
N GLY A 141 15.61 -14.10 -4.04
CA GLY A 141 16.83 -13.28 -4.01
C GLY A 141 17.72 -13.52 -2.79
N PHE A 142 17.27 -13.06 -1.62
CA PHE A 142 18.12 -12.93 -0.43
C PHE A 142 18.00 -14.12 0.54
N SER A 143 18.86 -15.13 0.36
CA SER A 143 19.11 -16.18 1.38
C SER A 143 20.27 -15.87 2.33
N LYS A 144 20.93 -14.73 2.12
CA LYS A 144 21.91 -14.11 3.02
C LYS A 144 21.73 -12.58 2.94
N THR A 145 21.69 -11.90 4.08
CA THR A 145 21.81 -10.44 4.13
C THR A 145 23.14 -10.02 3.49
N PRO A 146 23.18 -9.00 2.61
CA PRO A 146 24.42 -8.53 2.03
C PRO A 146 25.42 -8.09 3.11
N ASN A 147 26.62 -8.68 3.14
CA ASN A 147 27.62 -8.34 4.15
C ASN A 147 28.34 -7.02 3.79
N PRO A 148 28.17 -5.92 4.55
CA PRO A 148 28.82 -4.65 4.26
C PRO A 148 30.34 -4.68 4.46
N GLU A 149 30.90 -5.61 5.25
CA GLU A 149 32.35 -5.75 5.48
C GLU A 149 33.15 -5.83 4.16
N VAL A 150 32.55 -6.45 3.13
CA VAL A 150 33.13 -6.57 1.78
C VAL A 150 33.39 -5.21 1.14
N TYR A 151 32.49 -4.25 1.33
CA TYR A 151 32.67 -2.88 0.85
C TYR A 151 33.47 -2.03 1.85
N LEU A 152 33.21 -2.12 3.15
CA LEU A 152 33.85 -1.30 4.16
C LEU A 152 35.39 -1.40 4.15
N LEU A 153 35.96 -2.56 3.82
CA LEU A 153 37.41 -2.77 3.69
C LEU A 153 37.98 -2.51 2.28
N THR A 154 37.14 -2.11 1.31
CA THR A 154 37.56 -1.87 -0.09
C THR A 154 38.38 -0.59 -0.23
N LYS A 155 39.58 -0.72 -0.80
CA LYS A 155 40.54 0.38 -0.98
C LYS A 155 40.33 1.09 -2.33
N HIS A 156 39.31 1.95 -2.37
CA HIS A 156 38.99 2.96 -3.40
C HIS A 156 39.03 2.50 -4.88
N ILE A 157 37.85 2.19 -5.47
CA ILE A 157 37.71 1.74 -6.86
C ILE A 157 36.79 2.66 -7.69
N ALA A 158 36.82 3.96 -7.43
CA ALA A 158 36.21 4.97 -8.30
C ALA A 158 37.17 5.36 -9.45
N LYS A 159 37.14 4.62 -10.57
CA LYS A 159 37.88 4.95 -11.81
C LYS A 159 37.12 4.52 -13.07
N GLY A 160 36.76 5.49 -13.91
CA GLY A 160 36.13 5.26 -15.22
C GLY A 160 34.77 5.96 -15.36
N ASP A 161 34.08 5.70 -16.47
CA ASP A 161 32.84 6.38 -16.86
C ASP A 161 31.60 5.98 -16.01
N GLU A 162 31.67 4.91 -15.20
CA GLU A 162 30.57 4.48 -14.30
C GLU A 162 30.49 5.27 -12.96
N ARG A 163 31.18 6.40 -12.83
CA ARG A 163 31.19 7.22 -11.59
C ARG A 163 29.79 7.77 -11.30
N LEU A 164 29.29 7.58 -10.08
CA LEU A 164 28.01 8.07 -9.58
C LEU A 164 28.25 9.20 -8.56
N PRO A 165 28.37 10.46 -9.00
CA PRO A 165 28.70 11.56 -8.11
C PRO A 165 27.51 12.02 -7.25
N ILE A 166 27.82 12.44 -6.02
CA ILE A 166 26.86 13.06 -5.09
C ILE A 166 27.37 14.46 -4.73
N TYR A 167 26.48 15.45 -4.79
CA TYR A 167 26.76 16.87 -4.56
C TYR A 167 25.89 17.44 -3.43
N THR A 168 26.27 18.59 -2.87
CA THR A 168 25.37 19.40 -2.03
C THR A 168 24.42 20.20 -2.91
N GLY A 169 23.13 19.91 -2.82
CA GLY A 169 22.05 20.80 -3.25
C GLY A 169 21.40 21.52 -2.05
N GLU A 170 20.32 22.25 -2.31
CA GLU A 170 19.58 23.05 -1.30
C GLU A 170 19.08 22.22 -0.10
N VAL A 171 18.80 20.93 -0.31
CA VAL A 171 18.33 19.97 0.70
C VAL A 171 19.45 19.07 1.25
N GLY A 172 20.71 19.45 1.04
CA GLY A 172 21.88 18.62 1.39
C GLY A 172 22.27 17.66 0.25
N PRO A 173 22.76 16.44 0.55
CA PRO A 173 23.27 15.51 -0.45
C PRO A 173 22.21 15.14 -1.50
N VAL A 174 22.56 15.19 -2.78
CA VAL A 174 21.68 14.82 -3.91
C VAL A 174 22.46 14.13 -5.03
N TRP A 175 21.78 13.24 -5.75
CA TRP A 175 22.27 12.67 -7.02
C TRP A 175 22.43 13.75 -8.10
N LEU A 176 23.31 13.49 -9.06
CA LEU A 176 23.37 14.28 -10.30
C LEU A 176 22.16 14.00 -11.19
N TYR A 177 21.27 14.98 -11.34
CA TYR A 177 20.14 14.89 -12.27
C TYR A 177 20.57 15.23 -13.71
N PRO A 178 20.11 14.48 -14.73
CA PRO A 178 20.40 14.80 -16.13
C PRO A 178 19.65 16.07 -16.56
N GLN A 179 20.27 16.87 -17.43
CA GLN A 179 19.67 18.11 -17.97
C GLN A 179 18.37 17.85 -18.75
N THR A 180 18.27 16.70 -19.41
CA THR A 180 17.07 16.23 -20.12
C THR A 180 16.52 15.01 -19.39
N GLN A 181 15.31 15.11 -18.84
CA GLN A 181 14.65 13.99 -18.18
C GLN A 181 14.20 12.94 -19.19
N LEU A 182 14.62 11.69 -18.96
CA LEU A 182 14.13 10.53 -19.69
C LEU A 182 12.67 10.25 -19.26
N ASP A 183 11.81 9.92 -20.22
CA ASP A 183 10.51 9.30 -19.96
C ASP A 183 10.19 8.34 -21.11
N CYS A 184 9.39 7.32 -20.83
CA CYS A 184 9.10 6.23 -21.76
C CYS A 184 7.62 5.87 -21.76
N VAL A 185 7.00 5.87 -22.93
CA VAL A 185 5.61 5.43 -23.12
C VAL A 185 5.57 3.90 -23.26
N VAL A 186 4.71 3.25 -22.49
CA VAL A 186 4.43 1.81 -22.53
C VAL A 186 3.01 1.58 -23.09
N ALA A 187 2.93 1.14 -24.35
CA ALA A 187 1.69 1.08 -25.12
C ALA A 187 1.59 -0.19 -25.99
N ASP A 188 0.61 -0.20 -26.91
CA ASP A 188 0.47 -1.17 -28.00
C ASP A 188 0.60 -2.66 -27.59
N PRO A 189 -0.26 -3.15 -26.67
CA PRO A 189 -0.20 -4.52 -26.16
C PRO A 189 -0.59 -5.52 -27.27
N LYS A 190 0.40 -6.23 -27.80
CA LYS A 190 0.28 -7.12 -28.98
C LYS A 190 0.55 -8.58 -28.62
N LYS A 191 -0.21 -9.49 -29.23
CA LYS A 191 -0.14 -10.93 -28.95
C LYS A 191 0.99 -11.61 -29.75
N GLY A 192 2.21 -11.51 -29.25
CA GLY A 192 3.38 -12.23 -29.77
C GLY A 192 3.25 -13.75 -29.67
N SER A 193 3.97 -14.47 -30.54
CA SER A 193 4.04 -15.94 -30.51
C SER A 193 5.46 -16.46 -30.70
N LYS A 194 5.77 -17.61 -30.08
CA LYS A 194 7.03 -18.35 -30.25
C LYS A 194 6.73 -19.83 -30.49
N MET A 195 7.69 -20.52 -31.13
CA MET A 195 7.58 -21.93 -31.52
C MET A 195 6.34 -22.17 -32.41
N TYR A 196 6.23 -21.46 -33.54
CA TYR A 196 5.13 -21.61 -34.53
C TYR A 196 3.72 -21.63 -33.89
N GLY A 197 3.46 -20.68 -32.98
CA GLY A 197 2.16 -20.55 -32.30
C GLY A 197 2.02 -21.32 -30.98
N LEU A 198 2.85 -22.35 -30.70
CA LEU A 198 2.71 -23.18 -29.49
C LEU A 198 2.86 -22.40 -28.18
N LYS A 199 3.49 -21.22 -28.18
CA LYS A 199 3.64 -20.35 -27.00
C LYS A 199 3.30 -18.89 -27.32
N SER A 200 2.06 -18.49 -27.06
CA SER A 200 1.59 -17.10 -27.14
C SER A 200 1.84 -16.31 -25.84
N TYR A 201 2.02 -15.01 -25.96
CA TYR A 201 2.27 -14.07 -24.86
C TYR A 201 1.97 -12.63 -25.30
N ILE A 202 1.90 -11.67 -24.36
CA ILE A 202 1.76 -10.25 -24.69
C ILE A 202 3.15 -9.58 -24.73
N GLU A 203 3.36 -8.76 -25.75
CA GLU A 203 4.45 -7.79 -25.93
C GLU A 203 3.87 -6.38 -25.80
N TYR A 204 4.56 -5.51 -25.07
CA TYR A 204 4.27 -4.08 -24.97
C TYR A 204 5.33 -3.31 -25.75
N GLN A 205 4.93 -2.24 -26.42
CA GLN A 205 5.84 -1.31 -27.07
C GLN A 205 6.32 -0.30 -26.05
N VAL A 206 7.64 -0.16 -25.88
CA VAL A 206 8.27 0.85 -25.04
C VAL A 206 8.95 1.88 -25.94
N THR A 207 8.63 3.15 -25.79
CA THR A 207 9.15 4.24 -26.65
C THR A 207 9.74 5.36 -25.77
N PRO A 208 11.07 5.53 -25.73
CA PRO A 208 11.72 6.62 -24.99
C PRO A 208 11.62 7.95 -25.73
N ASN A 209 11.40 9.03 -24.97
CA ASN A 209 11.31 10.40 -25.49
C ASN A 209 12.60 10.90 -26.17
N THR A 210 13.77 10.38 -25.78
CA THR A 210 15.09 10.80 -26.27
C THR A 210 15.40 10.31 -27.70
N THR A 211 15.00 9.09 -28.06
CA THR A 211 15.26 8.52 -29.40
C THR A 211 14.01 8.36 -30.25
N ASN A 212 12.82 8.40 -29.64
CA ASN A 212 11.51 8.16 -30.27
C ASN A 212 11.44 6.84 -31.06
N ARG A 213 12.36 5.89 -30.76
CA ARG A 213 12.43 4.58 -31.39
C ARG A 213 11.72 3.54 -30.52
N PRO A 214 10.62 2.93 -30.97
CA PRO A 214 9.97 1.88 -30.21
C PRO A 214 10.80 0.58 -30.15
N VAL A 215 10.82 -0.06 -28.98
CA VAL A 215 11.32 -1.43 -28.76
C VAL A 215 10.25 -2.29 -28.10
N ASN A 216 10.18 -3.57 -28.45
CA ASN A 216 9.10 -4.47 -27.99
C ASN A 216 9.55 -5.36 -26.83
N HIS A 217 8.80 -5.34 -25.73
CA HIS A 217 9.08 -6.14 -24.53
C HIS A 217 7.86 -6.90 -24.04
N ARG A 218 7.99 -8.23 -23.99
CA ARG A 218 7.11 -9.07 -23.18
C ARG A 218 7.35 -8.85 -21.69
N TYR A 219 6.36 -9.15 -20.85
CA TYR A 219 6.49 -9.07 -19.39
C TYR A 219 7.79 -9.73 -18.86
N LYS A 220 8.20 -10.89 -19.38
CA LYS A 220 9.45 -11.57 -18.95
C LYS A 220 10.75 -10.77 -19.25
N HIS A 221 10.72 -9.76 -20.12
CA HIS A 221 11.87 -8.87 -20.31
C HIS A 221 11.94 -7.82 -19.20
N PHE A 222 10.80 -7.24 -18.79
CA PHE A 222 10.72 -6.38 -17.59
C PHE A 222 11.13 -7.18 -16.35
N ASP A 223 10.62 -8.40 -16.20
CA ASP A 223 10.97 -9.36 -15.14
C ASP A 223 12.49 -9.53 -14.97
N TRP A 224 13.19 -9.77 -16.09
CA TRP A 224 14.65 -9.85 -16.12
C TRP A 224 15.33 -8.50 -15.80
N LEU A 225 14.82 -7.38 -16.31
CA LEU A 225 15.37 -6.05 -16.02
C LEU A 225 15.27 -5.75 -14.51
N TYR A 226 14.12 -6.02 -13.90
CA TYR A 226 13.92 -5.90 -12.46
C TYR A 226 14.89 -6.80 -11.68
N GLU A 227 15.07 -8.07 -12.07
CA GLU A 227 16.09 -8.96 -11.49
C GLU A 227 17.51 -8.37 -11.60
N ARG A 228 17.88 -7.72 -12.71
CA ARG A 228 19.19 -7.04 -12.86
C ARG A 228 19.30 -5.79 -11.98
N LEU A 229 18.26 -4.97 -11.94
CA LEU A 229 18.25 -3.72 -11.17
C LEU A 229 18.29 -3.99 -9.66
N VAL A 230 17.56 -4.99 -9.17
CA VAL A 230 17.62 -5.44 -7.78
C VAL A 230 19.03 -5.95 -7.45
N GLU A 231 19.62 -6.81 -8.29
CA GLU A 231 20.96 -7.36 -8.03
C GLU A 231 22.05 -6.28 -8.05
N LYS A 232 22.01 -5.30 -8.97
CA LYS A 232 23.01 -4.22 -9.01
C LYS A 232 22.78 -3.14 -7.94
N PHE A 233 21.54 -2.74 -7.66
CA PHE A 233 21.27 -1.49 -6.94
C PHE A 233 20.53 -1.60 -5.59
N ALA A 234 19.85 -2.70 -5.25
CA ALA A 234 18.95 -2.74 -4.07
C ALA A 234 19.63 -2.48 -2.69
N CYS A 235 20.95 -2.63 -2.61
CA CYS A 235 21.72 -2.27 -1.41
C CYS A 235 21.79 -0.75 -1.16
N ALA A 236 21.52 0.08 -2.17
CA ALA A 236 21.61 1.54 -2.11
C ALA A 236 20.31 2.26 -2.53
N LEU A 237 19.51 1.68 -3.46
CA LEU A 237 18.36 2.32 -4.10
C LEU A 237 17.09 1.45 -3.96
N PRO A 238 15.90 2.03 -3.67
CA PRO A 238 14.64 1.28 -3.63
C PRO A 238 14.15 0.93 -5.04
N ILE A 239 14.21 -0.35 -5.41
CA ILE A 239 13.73 -0.85 -6.71
C ILE A 239 12.33 -1.47 -6.54
N PRO A 240 11.24 -0.78 -6.90
CA PRO A 240 9.88 -1.23 -6.64
C PRO A 240 9.52 -2.48 -7.46
N CYS A 241 8.72 -3.36 -6.85
CA CYS A 241 8.23 -4.60 -7.48
C CYS A 241 7.44 -4.35 -8.78
N LEU A 242 7.53 -5.31 -9.71
CA LEU A 242 6.70 -5.33 -10.91
C LEU A 242 5.27 -5.88 -10.65
N PRO A 243 4.29 -5.58 -11.52
CA PRO A 243 2.90 -6.03 -11.35
C PRO A 243 2.71 -7.54 -11.55
N ASP A 244 1.95 -8.19 -10.66
CA ASP A 244 1.94 -9.64 -10.44
C ASP A 244 1.90 -10.58 -11.66
N LYS A 245 2.54 -11.74 -11.49
CA LYS A 245 2.67 -12.81 -12.48
C LYS A 245 1.40 -13.68 -12.61
N GLN A 246 0.28 -13.10 -13.01
CA GLN A 246 -0.95 -13.87 -13.27
C GLN A 246 -0.77 -14.91 -14.40
N VAL A 247 -1.24 -16.14 -14.17
CA VAL A 247 -1.09 -17.30 -15.07
C VAL A 247 -2.41 -17.59 -15.81
N THR A 248 -3.50 -17.71 -15.07
CA THR A 248 -4.89 -17.67 -15.56
C THR A 248 -5.26 -16.24 -15.98
N GLY A 249 -6.27 -16.07 -16.84
CA GLY A 249 -6.77 -14.76 -17.28
C GLY A 249 -5.78 -13.83 -17.99
N ARG A 250 -4.55 -14.27 -18.26
CA ARG A 250 -3.44 -13.44 -18.80
C ARG A 250 -3.65 -12.84 -20.20
N PHE A 251 -4.82 -13.05 -20.80
CA PHE A 251 -5.24 -12.55 -22.11
C PHE A 251 -6.58 -11.78 -22.04
N GLU A 252 -7.16 -11.58 -20.85
CA GLU A 252 -8.33 -10.73 -20.60
C GLU A 252 -7.95 -9.25 -20.77
N GLU A 253 -8.87 -8.43 -21.29
CA GLU A 253 -8.56 -7.06 -21.70
C GLU A 253 -8.32 -6.15 -20.49
N GLU A 254 -9.15 -6.28 -19.46
CA GLU A 254 -9.03 -5.60 -18.18
C GLU A 254 -7.67 -5.89 -17.52
N PHE A 255 -7.23 -7.14 -17.57
CA PHE A 255 -5.95 -7.57 -17.01
C PHE A 255 -4.76 -7.03 -17.81
N ILE A 256 -4.84 -7.05 -19.14
CA ILE A 256 -3.82 -6.44 -20.02
C ILE A 256 -3.72 -4.94 -19.75
N LYS A 257 -4.86 -4.25 -19.64
CA LYS A 257 -4.95 -2.80 -19.37
C LYS A 257 -4.34 -2.44 -18.01
N MET A 258 -4.79 -3.07 -16.93
CA MET A 258 -4.26 -2.87 -15.57
C MET A 258 -2.75 -3.14 -15.49
N ARG A 259 -2.27 -4.21 -16.14
CA ARG A 259 -0.83 -4.50 -16.19
C ARG A 259 -0.06 -3.44 -17.00
N MET A 260 -0.59 -2.97 -18.12
CA MET A 260 0.05 -1.94 -18.93
C MET A 260 0.15 -0.62 -18.18
N GLU A 261 -0.91 -0.21 -17.50
CA GLU A 261 -0.97 0.97 -16.63
C GLU A 261 0.08 0.92 -15.51
N ARG A 262 0.16 -0.19 -14.76
CA ARG A 262 1.17 -0.36 -13.71
C ARG A 262 2.61 -0.50 -14.25
N LEU A 263 2.79 -1.07 -15.46
CA LEU A 263 4.09 -1.09 -16.13
C LEU A 263 4.50 0.31 -16.62
N GLN A 264 3.56 1.16 -17.03
CA GLN A 264 3.81 2.58 -17.34
C GLN A 264 4.27 3.34 -16.09
N GLY A 265 3.58 3.16 -14.95
CA GLY A 265 3.99 3.75 -13.67
C GLY A 265 5.41 3.35 -13.27
N TRP A 266 5.68 2.03 -13.23
CA TRP A 266 7.02 1.48 -12.95
C TRP A 266 8.09 2.03 -13.90
N MET A 267 7.80 2.05 -15.21
CA MET A 267 8.75 2.54 -16.22
C MET A 267 9.05 4.03 -16.03
N SER A 268 8.05 4.88 -15.84
CA SER A 268 8.27 6.31 -15.58
C SER A 268 9.01 6.55 -14.27
N ARG A 269 8.81 5.74 -13.21
CA ARG A 269 9.61 5.84 -11.97
C ARG A 269 11.09 5.54 -12.22
N MET A 270 11.41 4.48 -12.97
CA MET A 270 12.79 4.15 -13.33
C MET A 270 13.42 5.19 -14.28
N CYS A 271 12.65 5.80 -15.17
CA CYS A 271 13.13 6.88 -16.05
C CYS A 271 13.40 8.19 -15.31
N ARG A 272 12.61 8.51 -14.26
CA ARG A 272 12.82 9.70 -13.42
C ARG A 272 14.03 9.59 -12.47
N HIS A 273 14.45 8.37 -12.14
CA HIS A 273 15.55 8.13 -11.21
C HIS A 273 16.91 8.36 -11.88
N PRO A 274 17.76 9.29 -11.38
CA PRO A 274 19.00 9.70 -12.08
C PRO A 274 20.02 8.57 -12.27
N VAL A 275 20.24 7.72 -11.26
CA VAL A 275 21.16 6.57 -11.37
C VAL A 275 20.62 5.48 -12.30
N ILE A 276 19.35 5.05 -12.10
CA ILE A 276 18.77 3.93 -12.86
C ILE A 276 18.64 4.27 -14.35
N SER A 277 18.10 5.45 -14.67
CA SER A 277 17.86 5.90 -16.05
C SER A 277 19.12 5.95 -16.91
N ASN A 278 20.29 6.26 -16.32
CA ASN A 278 21.56 6.34 -17.03
C ASN A 278 22.38 5.03 -17.03
N SER A 279 21.92 3.99 -16.32
CA SER A 279 22.65 2.71 -16.21
C SER A 279 22.69 1.93 -17.54
N GLU A 280 23.83 1.25 -17.85
CA GLU A 280 23.99 0.45 -19.08
C GLU A 280 22.83 -0.53 -19.30
N VAL A 281 22.37 -1.19 -18.23
CA VAL A 281 21.33 -2.24 -18.31
C VAL A 281 19.95 -1.67 -18.66
N PHE A 282 19.63 -0.46 -18.20
CA PHE A 282 18.39 0.24 -18.52
C PHE A 282 18.46 0.85 -19.93
N GLN A 283 19.59 1.47 -20.29
CA GLN A 283 19.82 2.00 -21.63
C GLN A 283 19.81 0.92 -22.72
N LEU A 284 20.39 -0.26 -22.45
CA LEU A 284 20.29 -1.45 -23.30
C LEU A 284 18.83 -1.87 -23.51
N PHE A 285 18.02 -1.87 -22.45
CA PHE A 285 16.62 -2.27 -22.53
C PHE A 285 15.85 -1.34 -23.47
N LEU A 286 16.09 -0.02 -23.41
CA LEU A 286 15.37 0.97 -24.22
C LEU A 286 15.88 1.10 -25.66
N ASN A 287 17.18 0.91 -25.92
CA ASN A 287 17.81 1.36 -27.18
C ASN A 287 18.44 0.26 -28.05
N TYR A 288 18.28 -1.03 -27.72
CA TYR A 288 18.83 -2.12 -28.54
C TYR A 288 18.30 -2.10 -29.99
N ARG A 289 19.18 -2.39 -30.94
CA ARG A 289 18.90 -2.26 -32.38
C ARG A 289 18.39 -3.55 -33.00
N ASP A 290 18.87 -4.70 -32.52
CA ASP A 290 18.50 -6.03 -33.00
C ASP A 290 18.59 -7.12 -31.89
N GLU A 291 18.13 -8.34 -32.21
CA GLU A 291 18.08 -9.45 -31.25
C GLU A 291 19.47 -10.00 -30.84
N LYS A 292 20.52 -9.74 -31.65
CA LYS A 292 21.91 -10.15 -31.36
C LYS A 292 22.54 -9.18 -30.36
N GLU A 293 22.32 -7.87 -30.52
CA GLU A 293 22.71 -6.85 -29.55
C GLU A 293 22.01 -7.08 -28.21
N TRP A 294 20.68 -7.29 -28.20
CA TRP A 294 19.93 -7.64 -26.99
C TRP A 294 20.51 -8.88 -26.30
N LYS A 295 20.77 -9.97 -27.03
CA LYS A 295 21.38 -11.20 -26.47
C LYS A 295 22.80 -10.99 -25.94
N LEU A 296 23.59 -10.10 -26.54
CA LEU A 296 24.96 -9.81 -26.11
C LEU A 296 24.98 -8.91 -24.87
N GLY A 297 24.23 -7.80 -24.88
CA GLY A 297 24.09 -6.90 -23.75
C GLY A 297 23.46 -7.59 -22.53
N LYS A 298 22.45 -8.43 -22.74
CA LYS A 298 21.85 -9.25 -21.69
C LYS A 298 22.90 -10.11 -20.97
N ARG A 299 23.79 -10.77 -21.74
CA ARG A 299 24.92 -11.55 -21.22
C ARG A 299 26.03 -10.71 -20.58
N ARG A 300 26.08 -9.40 -20.82
CA ARG A 300 27.00 -8.46 -20.14
C ARG A 300 26.44 -8.10 -18.76
N ALA A 301 25.18 -7.68 -18.68
CA ALA A 301 24.49 -7.39 -17.42
C ALA A 301 24.23 -8.63 -16.53
N GLU A 302 24.33 -9.84 -17.09
CA GLU A 302 24.35 -11.12 -16.36
C GLU A 302 25.76 -11.53 -15.88
N LYS A 303 26.79 -10.71 -16.15
CA LYS A 303 28.19 -10.91 -15.76
C LYS A 303 28.78 -9.69 -15.05
N ASP A 304 27.93 -8.77 -14.61
CA ASP A 304 28.37 -7.60 -13.87
C ASP A 304 28.94 -8.02 -12.51
N GLU A 305 30.18 -7.61 -12.22
CA GLU A 305 30.85 -7.93 -10.96
C GLU A 305 30.58 -6.86 -9.88
N ILE A 306 30.03 -5.70 -10.24
CA ILE A 306 29.79 -4.55 -9.36
C ILE A 306 28.32 -4.56 -8.95
N VAL A 307 27.96 -5.57 -8.15
CA VAL A 307 26.60 -5.87 -7.69
C VAL A 307 26.49 -5.89 -6.16
N GLY A 308 25.28 -5.71 -5.64
CA GLY A 308 25.01 -5.59 -4.20
C GLY A 308 25.83 -4.46 -3.55
N VAL A 309 26.44 -4.74 -2.39
CA VAL A 309 27.25 -3.76 -1.64
C VAL A 309 28.45 -3.20 -2.42
N LYS A 310 28.88 -3.83 -3.52
CA LYS A 310 29.96 -3.28 -4.35
C LYS A 310 29.56 -1.98 -5.07
N ILE A 311 28.25 -1.71 -5.25
CA ILE A 311 27.78 -0.51 -5.95
C ILE A 311 28.25 0.80 -5.30
N PHE A 312 28.48 0.80 -3.99
CA PHE A 312 29.05 1.94 -3.28
C PHE A 312 30.49 2.28 -3.72
N SER A 313 31.20 1.38 -4.39
CA SER A 313 32.54 1.65 -4.97
C SER A 313 32.50 2.59 -6.18
N ASN A 314 31.36 2.63 -6.89
CA ASN A 314 31.13 3.56 -7.99
C ASN A 314 30.63 4.93 -7.50
N ILE A 315 30.16 5.01 -6.26
CA ILE A 315 29.60 6.24 -5.68
C ILE A 315 30.75 7.09 -5.13
N ASP A 316 30.82 8.35 -5.57
CA ASP A 316 31.90 9.27 -5.24
C ASP A 316 31.33 10.62 -4.78
N PRO A 317 31.13 10.82 -3.46
CA PRO A 317 30.59 12.06 -2.92
C PRO A 317 31.68 13.13 -2.89
N GLU A 318 31.45 14.26 -3.55
CA GLU A 318 32.39 15.39 -3.60
C GLU A 318 32.28 16.26 -2.33
N LEU A 319 32.27 15.61 -1.17
CA LEU A 319 31.85 16.14 0.13
C LEU A 319 32.81 15.74 1.26
N PRO A 320 32.88 16.49 2.37
CA PRO A 320 33.66 16.10 3.55
C PRO A 320 33.20 14.76 4.14
N GLU A 321 34.11 14.01 4.75
CA GLU A 321 33.78 12.75 5.43
C GLU A 321 32.93 13.01 6.69
N LEU A 322 31.87 12.21 6.86
CA LEU A 322 30.93 12.30 7.97
C LEU A 322 31.43 11.53 9.20
N ASP A 323 31.23 12.12 10.37
CA ASP A 323 31.44 11.43 11.64
C ASP A 323 30.42 10.26 11.81
N PRO A 324 30.83 9.08 12.33
CA PRO A 324 29.95 7.92 12.48
C PRO A 324 28.67 8.17 13.31
N ALA A 325 28.67 9.08 14.29
CA ALA A 325 27.46 9.42 15.05
C ALA A 325 26.49 10.29 14.23
N GLN A 326 26.99 11.13 13.32
CA GLN A 326 26.14 11.85 12.35
C GLN A 326 25.50 10.87 11.35
N VAL A 327 26.26 9.85 10.92
CA VAL A 327 25.74 8.78 10.06
C VAL A 327 24.61 8.01 10.75
N GLU A 328 24.81 7.62 12.02
CA GLU A 328 23.78 6.93 12.80
C GLU A 328 22.53 7.80 13.03
N GLN A 329 22.68 9.09 13.35
CA GLN A 329 21.56 10.01 13.53
C GLN A 329 20.70 10.12 12.25
N LYS A 330 21.34 10.21 11.08
CA LYS A 330 20.65 10.24 9.78
C LYS A 330 19.94 8.92 9.49
N TYR A 331 20.64 7.80 9.70
CA TYR A 331 20.10 6.45 9.54
C TYR A 331 18.81 6.24 10.37
N GLU A 332 18.82 6.57 11.66
CA GLU A 332 17.68 6.30 12.55
C GLU A 332 16.48 7.17 12.21
N MET A 333 16.71 8.44 11.84
CA MET A 333 15.68 9.36 11.34
C MET A 333 14.96 8.81 10.10
N TYR A 334 15.70 8.24 9.14
CA TYR A 334 15.12 7.63 7.95
C TYR A 334 14.44 6.28 8.24
N SER A 335 14.99 5.47 9.16
CA SER A 335 14.40 4.22 9.66
C SER A 335 13.05 4.43 10.34
N GLN A 336 12.93 5.49 11.15
CA GLN A 336 11.68 5.89 11.76
C GLN A 336 10.69 6.42 10.71
N PHE A 337 11.12 7.36 9.85
CA PHE A 337 10.26 7.98 8.84
C PHE A 337 9.62 6.94 7.90
N THR A 338 10.43 6.06 7.30
CA THR A 338 9.97 5.07 6.31
C THR A 338 8.95 4.10 6.91
N ARG A 339 9.23 3.59 8.12
CA ARG A 339 8.32 2.72 8.88
C ARG A 339 7.01 3.41 9.24
N SER A 340 7.06 4.67 9.67
CA SER A 340 5.86 5.45 9.97
C SER A 340 5.02 5.73 8.72
N MET A 341 5.66 6.07 7.60
CA MET A 341 4.96 6.30 6.33
C MET A 341 4.32 5.01 5.78
N ASP A 342 5.02 3.87 5.83
CA ASP A 342 4.49 2.57 5.38
C ASP A 342 3.20 2.18 6.12
N ASN A 343 3.18 2.35 7.44
CA ASN A 343 1.97 2.12 8.24
C ASN A 343 0.81 3.05 7.82
N SER A 344 1.06 4.35 7.65
CA SER A 344 0.03 5.32 7.22
C SER A 344 -0.46 5.09 5.78
N VAL A 345 0.41 4.64 4.88
CA VAL A 345 0.04 4.26 3.50
C VAL A 345 -0.82 3.00 3.50
N LYS A 346 -0.49 1.99 4.33
CA LYS A 346 -1.31 0.79 4.53
C LYS A 346 -2.70 1.12 5.09
N GLU A 347 -2.78 2.04 6.07
CA GLU A 347 -4.03 2.53 6.65
C GLU A 347 -4.91 3.23 5.59
N LEU A 348 -4.33 4.17 4.81
CA LEU A 348 -5.04 4.87 3.74
C LEU A 348 -5.54 3.91 2.64
N LEU A 349 -4.75 2.89 2.27
CA LEU A 349 -5.18 1.84 1.34
C LEU A 349 -6.34 1.00 1.90
N ALA A 350 -6.32 0.65 3.19
CA ALA A 350 -7.39 -0.11 3.82
C ALA A 350 -8.72 0.69 3.85
N VAL A 351 -8.66 1.97 4.26
CA VAL A 351 -9.82 2.87 4.25
C VAL A 351 -10.33 3.12 2.83
N GLY A 352 -9.43 3.31 1.86
CA GLY A 352 -9.80 3.49 0.45
C GLY A 352 -10.47 2.27 -0.16
N HIS A 353 -9.97 1.06 0.10
CA HIS A 353 -10.63 -0.18 -0.34
C HIS A 353 -11.99 -0.41 0.34
N LEU A 354 -12.15 -0.02 1.62
CA LEU A 354 -13.45 -0.06 2.30
C LEU A 354 -14.44 0.93 1.68
N HIS A 355 -14.01 2.16 1.43
CA HIS A 355 -14.83 3.20 0.80
C HIS A 355 -15.25 2.82 -0.62
N TRP A 356 -14.31 2.29 -1.43
CA TRP A 356 -14.61 1.76 -2.78
C TRP A 356 -15.74 0.72 -2.72
N LYS A 357 -15.60 -0.31 -1.88
CA LYS A 357 -16.60 -1.37 -1.71
C LYS A 357 -17.96 -0.83 -1.26
N ARG A 358 -18.00 0.26 -0.49
CA ARG A 358 -19.24 0.93 -0.08
C ARG A 358 -19.92 1.62 -1.27
N CYS A 359 -19.17 2.41 -2.04
CA CYS A 359 -19.68 3.15 -3.20
C CYS A 359 -20.17 2.22 -4.32
N THR A 360 -19.37 1.20 -4.69
CA THR A 360 -19.73 0.23 -5.74
C THR A 360 -20.64 -0.90 -5.26
N GLY A 361 -21.41 -0.68 -4.18
CA GLY A 361 -22.10 -1.76 -3.47
C GLY A 361 -23.29 -1.27 -2.64
N PRO A 362 -23.24 -1.28 -1.29
CA PRO A 362 -24.32 -0.81 -0.42
C PRO A 362 -24.90 0.56 -0.81
N LEU A 363 -24.07 1.57 -1.04
CA LEU A 363 -24.53 2.93 -1.29
C LEU A 363 -25.27 3.08 -2.63
N GLN A 364 -24.84 2.37 -3.68
CA GLN A 364 -25.61 2.26 -4.94
C GLN A 364 -26.98 1.60 -4.71
N LYS A 365 -27.05 0.57 -3.86
CA LYS A 365 -28.31 -0.11 -3.54
C LYS A 365 -29.26 0.80 -2.75
N GLU A 366 -28.75 1.54 -1.77
CA GLU A 366 -29.49 2.54 -0.98
C GLU A 366 -30.15 3.59 -1.89
N TYR A 367 -29.38 4.23 -2.79
CA TYR A 367 -29.93 5.22 -3.73
C TYR A 367 -30.95 4.62 -4.72
N ARG A 368 -30.72 3.40 -5.25
CA ARG A 368 -31.72 2.70 -6.07
C ARG A 368 -33.00 2.35 -5.30
N GLN A 369 -32.90 2.01 -4.00
CA GLN A 369 -34.07 1.72 -3.16
C GLN A 369 -34.90 2.99 -2.92
N ILE A 370 -34.26 4.12 -2.61
CA ILE A 370 -34.92 5.44 -2.52
C ILE A 370 -35.62 5.78 -3.84
N GLY A 371 -34.93 5.59 -4.97
CA GLY A 371 -35.48 5.84 -6.30
C GLY A 371 -36.73 5.02 -6.63
N LYS A 372 -36.76 3.75 -6.20
CA LYS A 372 -37.92 2.87 -6.34
C LYS A 372 -39.06 3.21 -5.39
N ALA A 373 -38.77 3.65 -4.17
CA ALA A 373 -39.79 4.08 -3.21
C ALA A 373 -40.63 5.25 -3.77
N PHE A 374 -39.98 6.26 -4.36
CA PHE A 374 -40.69 7.38 -5.01
C PHE A 374 -41.52 6.95 -6.24
N GLN A 375 -41.01 6.04 -7.07
CA GLN A 375 -41.75 5.50 -8.22
C GLN A 375 -42.97 4.66 -7.77
N ASN A 376 -42.83 3.85 -6.73
CA ASN A 376 -43.93 3.10 -6.14
C ASN A 376 -45.00 4.03 -5.57
N LEU A 377 -44.62 5.11 -4.86
CA LEU A 377 -45.56 6.08 -4.30
C LEU A 377 -46.34 6.81 -5.41
N SER A 378 -45.66 7.25 -6.48
CA SER A 378 -46.31 7.79 -7.67
C SER A 378 -47.29 6.79 -8.29
N SER A 379 -46.89 5.52 -8.44
CA SER A 379 -47.76 4.47 -8.97
C SER A 379 -49.00 4.21 -8.10
N VAL A 380 -48.91 4.41 -6.78
CA VAL A 380 -50.06 4.30 -5.87
C VAL A 380 -50.99 5.50 -6.03
N PHE A 381 -50.46 6.73 -6.06
CA PHE A 381 -51.27 7.95 -6.26
C PHE A 381 -52.05 7.89 -7.57
N ASN A 382 -51.41 7.48 -8.67
CA ASN A 382 -52.09 7.28 -9.97
C ASN A 382 -53.26 6.27 -9.95
N THR A 383 -53.44 5.45 -8.90
CA THR A 383 -54.65 4.60 -8.76
C THR A 383 -55.88 5.36 -8.26
N SER A 384 -55.71 6.57 -7.70
CA SER A 384 -56.83 7.41 -7.25
C SER A 384 -57.63 8.02 -8.41
N ALA A 385 -56.99 8.15 -9.58
CA ALA A 385 -57.53 8.75 -10.80
C ALA A 385 -58.08 10.19 -10.59
N TYR A 386 -57.51 10.93 -9.65
CA TYR A 386 -57.94 12.29 -9.33
C TYR A 386 -57.46 13.28 -10.42
N PRO A 387 -58.35 13.99 -11.14
CA PRO A 387 -57.99 14.74 -12.36
C PRO A 387 -57.00 15.93 -12.22
N ARG A 388 -56.38 16.13 -11.05
CA ARG A 388 -55.40 17.20 -10.79
C ARG A 388 -54.10 16.71 -10.14
N GLU A 389 -53.86 15.40 -10.04
CA GLU A 389 -52.64 14.86 -9.39
C GLU A 389 -51.45 14.60 -10.34
N SER A 390 -51.66 14.58 -11.67
CA SER A 390 -50.63 14.11 -12.63
C SER A 390 -49.30 14.86 -12.54
N THR A 391 -49.32 16.18 -12.36
CA THR A 391 -48.09 16.99 -12.20
C THR A 391 -47.26 16.54 -10.98
N LEU A 392 -47.92 16.12 -9.89
CA LEU A 392 -47.26 15.61 -8.69
C LEU A 392 -46.74 14.18 -8.90
N THR A 393 -47.51 13.30 -9.57
CA THR A 393 -47.10 11.91 -9.80
C THR A 393 -45.96 11.81 -10.83
N GLU A 394 -45.98 12.64 -11.88
CA GLU A 394 -44.88 12.82 -12.83
C GLU A 394 -43.60 13.29 -12.13
N ALA A 395 -43.69 14.34 -11.29
CA ALA A 395 -42.54 14.83 -10.52
C ALA A 395 -41.99 13.79 -9.53
N LEU A 396 -42.85 13.01 -8.85
CA LEU A 396 -42.42 11.90 -7.99
C LEU A 396 -41.73 10.78 -8.78
N THR A 397 -42.23 10.42 -9.97
CA THR A 397 -41.57 9.47 -10.85
C THR A 397 -40.21 9.99 -11.33
N ALA A 398 -40.09 11.28 -11.64
CA ALA A 398 -38.83 11.90 -12.01
C ALA A 398 -37.83 11.95 -10.85
N THR A 399 -38.26 12.26 -9.63
CA THR A 399 -37.46 12.14 -8.41
C THR A 399 -36.93 10.72 -8.25
N GLY A 400 -37.78 9.72 -8.41
CA GLY A 400 -37.36 8.32 -8.33
C GLY A 400 -36.28 7.94 -9.35
N LYS A 401 -36.46 8.32 -10.63
CA LYS A 401 -35.45 8.13 -11.68
C LYS A 401 -34.15 8.89 -11.40
N THR A 402 -34.24 10.10 -10.84
CA THR A 402 -33.08 10.93 -10.48
C THR A 402 -32.22 10.24 -9.42
N TYR A 403 -32.85 9.60 -8.44
CA TYR A 403 -32.14 8.80 -7.43
C TYR A 403 -31.51 7.53 -8.00
N GLU A 404 -32.12 6.88 -8.99
CA GLU A 404 -31.49 5.78 -9.74
C GLU A 404 -30.30 6.27 -10.59
N GLU A 405 -30.39 7.43 -11.26
CA GLU A 405 -29.25 8.05 -11.96
C GLU A 405 -28.08 8.43 -11.02
N ILE A 406 -28.39 8.94 -9.82
CA ILE A 406 -27.38 9.25 -8.80
C ILE A 406 -26.67 7.97 -8.33
N ALA A 407 -27.39 6.84 -8.20
CA ALA A 407 -26.79 5.57 -7.81
C ALA A 407 -25.71 5.11 -8.79
N GLU A 408 -25.92 5.25 -10.10
CA GLU A 408 -24.91 4.87 -11.11
C GLU A 408 -23.71 5.82 -11.08
N ILE A 409 -23.91 7.12 -10.86
CA ILE A 409 -22.81 8.09 -10.68
C ILE A 409 -21.96 7.71 -9.47
N VAL A 410 -22.57 7.36 -8.35
CA VAL A 410 -21.90 6.94 -7.11
C VAL A 410 -21.10 5.64 -7.30
N ALA A 411 -21.61 4.69 -8.08
CA ALA A 411 -20.91 3.43 -8.35
C ALA A 411 -19.74 3.59 -9.35
N GLU A 412 -19.84 4.50 -10.31
CA GLU A 412 -18.78 4.75 -11.29
C GLU A 412 -17.72 5.75 -10.80
N GLN A 413 -18.02 6.61 -9.82
CA GLN A 413 -17.11 7.65 -9.35
C GLN A 413 -15.71 7.15 -8.93
N PRO A 414 -15.55 6.06 -8.13
CA PRO A 414 -14.24 5.63 -7.67
C PRO A 414 -13.20 5.37 -8.77
N LYS A 415 -13.65 5.07 -10.00
CA LYS A 415 -12.78 4.85 -11.18
C LYS A 415 -12.16 6.15 -11.71
N LYS A 416 -12.69 7.32 -11.32
CA LYS A 416 -12.25 8.65 -11.77
C LYS A 416 -11.25 9.29 -10.81
N ASP A 417 -11.38 9.02 -9.51
CA ASP A 417 -10.62 9.72 -8.47
C ASP A 417 -9.87 8.76 -7.52
N LEU A 418 -10.61 7.89 -6.82
CA LEU A 418 -10.08 6.98 -5.81
C LEU A 418 -9.11 5.95 -6.42
N HIS A 419 -9.29 5.58 -7.68
CA HIS A 419 -8.38 4.69 -8.43
C HIS A 419 -6.96 5.23 -8.43
N PHE A 420 -6.78 6.49 -8.81
CA PHE A 420 -5.47 7.15 -8.85
C PHE A 420 -4.88 7.31 -7.44
N LEU A 421 -5.73 7.59 -6.45
CA LEU A 421 -5.32 7.65 -5.04
C LEU A 421 -4.83 6.29 -4.52
N MET A 422 -5.49 5.19 -4.90
CA MET A 422 -5.09 3.84 -4.51
C MET A 422 -3.82 3.39 -5.26
N GLU A 423 -3.74 3.55 -6.58
CA GLU A 423 -2.58 3.13 -7.37
C GLU A 423 -1.30 3.88 -6.98
N THR A 424 -1.38 5.20 -6.70
CA THR A 424 -0.19 5.93 -6.20
C THR A 424 0.22 5.47 -4.80
N ASN A 425 -0.73 5.20 -3.89
CA ASN A 425 -0.38 4.65 -2.57
C ASN A 425 0.13 3.20 -2.65
N LEU A 426 -0.30 2.40 -3.64
CA LEU A 426 0.26 1.08 -3.93
C LEU A 426 1.70 1.18 -4.44
N GLU A 427 2.02 2.17 -5.29
CA GLU A 427 3.40 2.44 -5.72
C GLU A 427 4.28 2.85 -4.53
N TYR A 428 3.81 3.79 -3.69
CA TYR A 428 4.56 4.22 -2.50
C TYR A 428 4.72 3.09 -1.48
N LYS A 429 3.73 2.22 -1.29
CA LYS A 429 3.86 0.97 -0.51
C LYS A 429 4.93 0.04 -1.11
N GLY A 430 5.01 -0.04 -2.44
CA GLY A 430 6.06 -0.80 -3.15
C GLY A 430 7.46 -0.26 -2.87
N LEU A 431 7.66 1.05 -3.00
CA LEU A 431 8.93 1.74 -2.69
C LEU A 431 9.30 1.60 -1.21
N LEU A 432 8.35 1.82 -0.31
CA LEU A 432 8.55 1.71 1.15
C LEU A 432 8.90 0.28 1.58
N GLY A 433 8.36 -0.73 0.88
CA GLY A 433 8.71 -2.14 1.08
C GLY A 433 10.17 -2.50 0.75
N CYS A 434 10.89 -1.68 -0.02
CA CYS A 434 12.32 -1.89 -0.32
C CYS A 434 13.24 -1.41 0.82
N PHE A 435 12.85 -0.36 1.54
CA PHE A 435 13.72 0.29 2.51
C PHE A 435 14.20 -0.61 3.67
N PRO A 436 13.43 -1.57 4.22
CA PRO A 436 13.91 -2.45 5.30
C PRO A 436 15.23 -3.16 4.99
N ASP A 437 15.40 -3.69 3.78
CA ASP A 437 16.64 -4.38 3.38
C ASP A 437 17.81 -3.39 3.26
N THR A 438 17.58 -2.24 2.60
CA THR A 438 18.57 -1.15 2.50
C THR A 438 18.99 -0.65 3.88
N ILE A 439 18.03 -0.43 4.79
CA ILE A 439 18.24 -0.01 6.18
C ILE A 439 19.04 -1.06 6.95
N THR A 440 18.74 -2.34 6.81
CA THR A 440 19.48 -3.42 7.48
C THR A 440 20.95 -3.48 7.04
N VAL A 441 21.24 -3.29 5.75
CA VAL A 441 22.63 -3.21 5.26
C VAL A 441 23.38 -2.00 5.83
N HIS A 442 22.73 -0.84 5.91
CA HIS A 442 23.32 0.36 6.52
C HIS A 442 23.53 0.21 8.03
N LYS A 443 22.58 -0.39 8.77
CA LYS A 443 22.75 -0.68 10.20
C LYS A 443 23.94 -1.60 10.44
N ALA A 444 24.03 -2.70 9.70
CA ALA A 444 25.14 -3.63 9.81
C ALA A 444 26.49 -2.95 9.52
N ALA A 445 26.53 -1.94 8.64
CA ALA A 445 27.73 -1.16 8.40
C ALA A 445 28.10 -0.23 9.58
N ILE A 446 27.11 0.45 10.18
CA ILE A 446 27.29 1.29 11.38
C ILE A 446 27.80 0.46 12.56
N ASP A 447 27.14 -0.66 12.84
CA ASP A 447 27.53 -1.57 13.93
C ASP A 447 28.97 -2.09 13.72
N LYS A 448 29.38 -2.35 12.47
CA LYS A 448 30.74 -2.79 12.13
C LYS A 448 31.81 -1.72 12.27
N VAL A 449 31.49 -0.45 12.02
CA VAL A 449 32.42 0.65 12.31
C VAL A 449 32.55 0.88 13.82
N LYS A 450 31.49 0.67 14.60
CA LYS A 450 31.57 0.69 16.08
C LYS A 450 32.44 -0.44 16.65
N GLU A 451 32.46 -1.62 16.01
CA GLU A 451 33.38 -2.70 16.37
C GLU A 451 34.86 -2.40 16.03
N ALA A 452 35.15 -1.42 15.16
CA ALA A 452 36.46 -1.26 14.54
C ALA A 452 37.62 -0.99 15.53
N ASP A 453 37.43 -0.15 16.56
CA ASP A 453 38.48 0.09 17.56
C ASP A 453 38.83 -1.19 18.35
N HIS A 454 37.82 -2.00 18.68
CA HIS A 454 38.05 -3.30 19.31
C HIS A 454 38.76 -4.26 18.36
N LEU A 455 38.43 -4.25 17.06
CA LEU A 455 39.12 -5.05 16.05
C LEU A 455 40.59 -4.61 15.84
N VAL A 456 40.90 -3.31 15.96
CA VAL A 456 42.28 -2.80 15.97
C VAL A 456 43.04 -3.29 17.22
N VAL A 457 42.44 -3.18 18.42
CA VAL A 457 43.05 -3.69 19.67
C VAL A 457 43.27 -5.21 19.62
N MET A 458 42.38 -5.97 18.97
CA MET A 458 42.56 -7.40 18.72
C MET A 458 43.60 -7.73 17.61
N ASN A 459 44.23 -6.74 16.98
CA ASN A 459 45.10 -6.89 15.80
C ASN A 459 44.43 -7.64 14.61
N LYS A 460 43.10 -7.51 14.47
CA LYS A 460 42.32 -8.11 13.37
C LYS A 460 42.25 -7.22 12.12
N ILE A 461 42.34 -5.90 12.29
CA ILE A 461 42.43 -4.89 11.23
C ILE A 461 43.50 -3.86 11.62
N SER A 462 44.06 -3.11 10.67
CA SER A 462 44.97 -2.01 10.99
C SER A 462 44.22 -0.70 11.25
N GLN A 463 44.88 0.27 11.88
CA GLN A 463 44.36 1.64 12.03
C GLN A 463 44.04 2.30 10.69
N GLN A 464 44.78 1.96 9.62
CA GLN A 464 44.49 2.45 8.27
C GLN A 464 43.20 1.83 7.71
N ASP A 465 42.94 0.56 8.01
CA ASP A 465 41.71 -0.11 7.59
C ASP A 465 40.49 0.46 8.33
N LYS A 466 40.62 0.80 9.63
CA LYS A 466 39.55 1.53 10.35
C LYS A 466 39.17 2.83 9.62
N LEU A 467 40.14 3.68 9.28
CA LEU A 467 39.88 4.94 8.57
C LEU A 467 39.20 4.71 7.20
N ILE A 468 39.53 3.61 6.52
CA ILE A 468 38.87 3.21 5.27
C ILE A 468 37.42 2.77 5.53
N MET A 469 37.14 2.05 6.62
CA MET A 469 35.77 1.69 7.01
C MET A 469 34.92 2.92 7.36
N GLU A 470 35.49 3.90 8.07
CA GLU A 470 34.81 5.16 8.42
C GLU A 470 34.47 5.98 7.15
N LYS A 471 35.44 6.15 6.24
CA LYS A 471 35.21 6.78 4.93
C LYS A 471 34.14 6.07 4.10
N ASN A 472 34.22 4.74 4.02
CA ASN A 472 33.28 3.94 3.23
C ASN A 472 31.86 3.99 3.85
N LEU A 473 31.72 4.02 5.18
CA LEU A 473 30.45 4.27 5.85
C LEU A 473 29.90 5.68 5.54
N SER A 474 30.75 6.71 5.49
CA SER A 474 30.34 8.05 5.04
C SER A 474 29.78 8.03 3.60
N THR A 475 30.39 7.26 2.69
CA THR A 475 29.88 7.11 1.31
C THR A 475 28.51 6.42 1.27
N MET A 476 28.30 5.36 2.07
CA MET A 476 26.98 4.74 2.22
C MET A 476 25.94 5.73 2.77
N SER A 477 26.30 6.52 3.78
CA SER A 477 25.43 7.56 4.34
C SER A 477 25.05 8.62 3.32
N TYR A 478 25.99 9.05 2.47
CA TYR A 478 25.70 10.01 1.41
C TYR A 478 24.76 9.44 0.34
N ALA A 479 24.93 8.16 -0.04
CA ALA A 479 24.02 7.48 -0.96
C ALA A 479 22.58 7.42 -0.39
N LEU A 480 22.42 7.03 0.87
CA LEU A 480 21.12 6.99 1.55
C LEU A 480 20.50 8.38 1.69
N GLN A 481 21.29 9.42 1.98
CA GLN A 481 20.81 10.80 2.05
C GLN A 481 20.36 11.33 0.67
N ALA A 482 21.15 11.07 -0.39
CA ALA A 482 20.80 11.44 -1.76
C ALA A 482 19.51 10.75 -2.23
N GLU A 483 19.32 9.49 -1.87
CA GLU A 483 18.13 8.73 -2.23
C GLU A 483 16.90 9.10 -1.40
N MET A 484 17.04 9.36 -0.10
CA MET A 484 15.94 9.90 0.70
C MET A 484 15.50 11.28 0.22
N ASN A 485 16.42 12.12 -0.27
CA ASN A 485 16.10 13.38 -0.92
C ASN A 485 15.41 13.18 -2.30
N HIS A 486 15.82 12.20 -3.10
CA HIS A 486 15.11 11.81 -4.33
C HIS A 486 13.68 11.36 -4.02
N PHE A 487 13.50 10.43 -3.08
CA PHE A 487 12.22 9.93 -2.61
C PHE A 487 11.33 11.07 -2.06
N HIS A 488 11.87 11.98 -1.25
CA HIS A 488 11.11 13.13 -0.73
C HIS A 488 10.68 14.11 -1.84
N SER A 489 11.55 14.44 -2.79
CA SER A 489 11.22 15.32 -3.92
C SER A 489 10.08 14.74 -4.77
N ASN A 490 10.18 13.45 -5.12
CA ASN A 490 9.11 12.73 -5.82
C ASN A 490 7.81 12.73 -5.01
N ARG A 491 7.88 12.35 -3.73
CA ARG A 491 6.71 12.26 -2.82
C ARG A 491 5.96 13.57 -2.69
N ILE A 492 6.66 14.70 -2.58
CA ILE A 492 6.02 16.02 -2.49
C ILE A 492 5.29 16.36 -3.80
N TYR A 493 5.91 16.12 -4.96
CA TYR A 493 5.29 16.38 -6.26
C TYR A 493 4.09 15.46 -6.52
N ASP A 494 4.26 14.14 -6.37
CA ASP A 494 3.25 13.14 -6.69
C ASP A 494 2.02 13.29 -5.78
N TYR A 495 2.17 13.38 -4.45
CA TYR A 495 1.02 13.56 -3.55
C TYR A 495 0.33 14.92 -3.72
N ASN A 496 1.06 16.01 -4.01
CA ASN A 496 0.44 17.32 -4.22
C ASN A 496 -0.45 17.30 -5.48
N ARG A 497 0.08 16.82 -6.61
CA ARG A 497 -0.67 16.68 -7.86
C ARG A 497 -1.85 15.71 -7.73
N LEU A 498 -1.65 14.60 -7.01
CA LEU A 498 -2.69 13.61 -6.75
C LEU A 498 -3.85 14.18 -5.92
N MET A 499 -3.55 14.89 -4.82
CA MET A 499 -4.58 15.44 -3.96
C MET A 499 -5.34 16.60 -4.60
N GLN A 500 -4.68 17.41 -5.44
CA GLN A 500 -5.36 18.40 -6.30
C GLN A 500 -6.39 17.70 -7.20
N PHE A 501 -5.95 16.72 -7.99
CA PHE A 501 -6.81 15.97 -8.92
C PHE A 501 -7.96 15.25 -8.20
N TYR A 502 -7.68 14.56 -7.09
CA TYR A 502 -8.70 13.86 -6.29
C TYR A 502 -9.78 14.82 -5.76
N LEU A 503 -9.39 15.98 -5.24
CA LEU A 503 -10.33 16.98 -4.72
C LEU A 503 -11.11 17.67 -5.85
N GLU A 504 -10.49 17.93 -7.00
CA GLU A 504 -11.20 18.47 -8.18
C GLU A 504 -12.30 17.51 -8.68
N GLU A 505 -12.01 16.22 -8.82
CA GLU A 505 -13.01 15.23 -9.25
C GLU A 505 -14.12 15.02 -8.20
N GLN A 506 -13.78 15.07 -6.91
CA GLN A 506 -14.77 15.05 -5.82
C GLN A 506 -15.70 16.28 -5.86
N VAL A 507 -15.17 17.49 -6.11
CA VAL A 507 -16.00 18.70 -6.30
C VAL A 507 -16.96 18.52 -7.47
N LYS A 508 -16.46 18.14 -8.65
CA LYS A 508 -17.27 17.90 -9.86
C LYS A 508 -18.36 16.86 -9.61
N PHE A 509 -18.07 15.80 -8.84
CA PHE A 509 -19.02 14.77 -8.44
C PHE A 509 -20.18 15.30 -7.58
N TYR A 510 -19.88 16.04 -6.52
CA TYR A 510 -20.92 16.63 -5.66
C TYR A 510 -21.72 17.72 -6.38
N GLU A 511 -21.08 18.52 -7.25
CA GLU A 511 -21.76 19.49 -8.11
C GLU A 511 -22.73 18.82 -9.09
N THR A 512 -22.31 17.72 -9.74
CA THR A 512 -23.15 16.94 -10.67
C THR A 512 -24.39 16.36 -9.96
N ILE A 513 -24.23 15.85 -8.74
CA ILE A 513 -25.36 15.35 -7.92
C ILE A 513 -26.29 16.52 -7.54
N ALA A 514 -25.73 17.66 -7.13
CA ALA A 514 -26.52 18.85 -6.80
C ALA A 514 -27.28 19.42 -8.01
N GLU A 515 -26.71 19.39 -9.21
CA GLU A 515 -27.39 19.80 -10.44
C GLU A 515 -28.57 18.87 -10.77
N LYS A 516 -28.39 17.55 -10.68
CA LYS A 516 -29.48 16.58 -10.87
C LYS A 516 -30.64 16.82 -9.91
N LEU A 517 -30.34 17.01 -8.62
CA LEU A 517 -31.35 17.31 -7.61
C LEU A 517 -32.06 18.65 -7.87
N LYS A 518 -31.34 19.71 -8.26
CA LYS A 518 -31.92 21.01 -8.64
C LYS A 518 -32.85 20.91 -9.86
N LYS A 519 -32.42 20.20 -10.91
CA LYS A 519 -33.21 19.98 -12.14
C LYS A 519 -34.54 19.30 -11.85
N THR A 520 -34.55 18.36 -10.92
CA THR A 520 -35.75 17.60 -10.56
C THR A 520 -36.62 18.32 -9.52
N LEU A 521 -36.03 19.07 -8.59
CA LEU A 521 -36.76 20.00 -7.73
C LEU A 521 -37.59 21.00 -8.55
N GLY A 522 -37.05 21.48 -9.68
CA GLY A 522 -37.75 22.38 -10.60
C GLY A 522 -39.00 21.80 -11.30
N GLN A 523 -39.32 20.52 -11.10
CA GLN A 523 -40.58 19.92 -11.59
C GLN A 523 -41.74 20.06 -10.60
N TYR A 524 -41.45 20.39 -9.33
CA TYR A 524 -42.47 20.65 -8.32
C TYR A 524 -42.91 22.12 -8.39
N THR A 525 -44.02 22.39 -9.07
CA THR A 525 -44.67 23.70 -9.05
C THR A 525 -45.05 24.09 -7.63
N THR A 526 -44.67 25.28 -7.20
CA THR A 526 -45.19 25.90 -5.97
C THR A 526 -46.70 26.11 -6.11
N MET A 527 -47.47 25.74 -5.09
CA MET A 527 -48.91 25.95 -4.98
C MET A 527 -49.23 27.26 -4.26
#